data_AF-A0A0F6AAR9-F1
#
_entry.id   AF-A0A0F6AAR9-F1
#
_cell.length_a   1.000
_cell.length_b   1.000
_cell.length_c   1.000
_cell.angle_alpha   90.00
_cell.angle_beta   90.00
_cell.angle_gamma   90.00
#
_symmetry.space_group_name_H-M   'P 1'
#
loop_
_entity.id
_entity.type
_entity.pdbx_description
1 polymer ?
#
loop_
_entity_poly.entity_id
_entity_poly.type
_entity_poly.pdbx_seq_one_letter_code
_entity_poly.pdbx_strand_id
1 'polypeptide(L)'
;MASVLYEAAKNAEMGSWQDGTFNWEVFSYLGNLTDEKGRKLHVTYLETIWGASSCRGSYRLILFDEKMEQVGQYNSIEKPKFIGANKLAFPYEDEPITEWEFKGKLPSCLEVSGDCFELKNGKSAFGY
;
A
#
# COMPACT_ATOMS: atom_id res chain seq x y z
N MET A 1 -4.39 10.94 -12.08
CA MET A 1 -3.98 9.58 -11.62
C MET A 1 -4.14 9.46 -10.11
N ALA A 2 -3.36 10.20 -9.30
CA ALA A 2 -3.46 10.15 -7.84
C ALA A 2 -4.88 10.39 -7.30
N SER A 3 -5.61 11.38 -7.83
CA SER A 3 -7.01 11.65 -7.44
C SER A 3 -7.97 10.49 -7.75
N VAL A 4 -7.79 9.80 -8.88
CA VAL A 4 -8.64 8.65 -9.25
C VAL A 4 -8.38 7.46 -8.33
N LEU A 5 -7.11 7.18 -8.05
CA LEU A 5 -6.71 6.11 -7.14
C LEU A 5 -7.13 6.41 -5.69
N TYR A 6 -7.12 7.68 -5.30
CA TYR A 6 -7.62 8.12 -4.00
C TYR A 6 -9.11 7.86 -3.85
N GLU A 7 -9.93 8.26 -4.83
CA GLU A 7 -11.37 7.95 -4.82
C GLU A 7 -11.63 6.43 -4.83
N ALA A 8 -10.84 5.66 -5.58
CA ALA A 8 -10.91 4.20 -5.56
C ALA A 8 -10.58 3.62 -4.17
N ALA A 9 -9.56 4.16 -3.49
CA ALA A 9 -9.20 3.79 -2.12
C ALA A 9 -10.35 4.08 -1.14
N LYS A 10 -10.93 5.28 -1.20
CA LYS A 10 -12.08 5.68 -0.37
C LYS A 10 -13.27 4.73 -0.55
N ASN A 11 -13.60 4.40 -1.79
CA ASN A 11 -14.74 3.53 -2.11
C ASN A 11 -14.53 2.08 -1.64
N ALA A 12 -13.30 1.55 -1.73
CA ALA A 12 -12.98 0.21 -1.27
C ALA A 12 -12.97 0.10 0.27
N GLU A 13 -12.68 1.20 0.97
CA GLU A 13 -12.52 1.28 2.42
C GLU A 13 -13.71 1.95 3.13
N MET A 14 -14.91 2.04 2.53
CA MET A 14 -16.05 2.79 3.08
C MET A 14 -16.40 2.50 4.57
N GLY A 15 -16.00 1.36 5.14
CA GLY A 15 -16.11 1.07 6.57
C GLY A 15 -14.98 1.63 7.45
N SER A 16 -13.76 1.72 6.93
CA SER A 16 -12.54 2.22 7.60
C SER A 16 -12.28 3.71 7.35
N TRP A 17 -12.83 4.27 6.27
CA TRP A 17 -12.64 5.64 5.80
C TRP A 17 -13.88 6.47 6.12
N GLN A 18 -14.19 6.65 7.40
CA GLN A 18 -15.26 7.57 7.81
C GLN A 18 -14.75 9.02 7.68
N ASP A 19 -15.29 9.75 6.71
CA ASP A 19 -15.05 11.19 6.52
C ASP A 19 -15.25 11.94 7.85
N GLY A 20 -14.32 12.83 8.19
CA GLY A 20 -14.37 13.67 9.40
C GLY A 20 -13.63 13.14 10.64
N THR A 21 -12.98 11.97 10.56
CA THR A 21 -12.26 11.37 11.71
C THR A 21 -10.74 11.64 11.72
N PHE A 22 -10.19 12.05 10.58
CA PHE A 22 -8.78 12.38 10.43
C PHE A 22 -8.57 13.89 10.59
N ASN A 23 -7.57 14.30 11.36
CA ASN A 23 -7.13 15.71 11.33
C ASN A 23 -6.18 15.99 10.18
N TRP A 24 -5.49 14.94 9.73
CA TRP A 24 -4.50 15.02 8.68
C TRP A 24 -4.49 13.71 7.91
N GLU A 25 -4.44 13.85 6.59
CA GLU A 25 -4.40 12.76 5.65
C GLU A 25 -3.55 13.17 4.46
N VAL A 26 -2.62 12.29 4.07
CA VAL A 26 -1.82 12.44 2.87
C VAL A 26 -1.85 11.14 2.07
N PHE A 27 -2.42 11.24 0.88
CA PHE A 27 -2.38 10.18 -0.12
C PHE A 27 -1.31 10.47 -1.16
N SER A 28 -0.39 9.53 -1.33
CA SER A 28 0.74 9.62 -2.26
C SER A 28 0.65 8.52 -3.31
N TYR A 29 0.73 8.88 -4.60
CA TYR A 29 1.06 7.91 -5.65
C TYR A 29 2.58 7.76 -5.71
N LEU A 30 3.10 6.57 -5.44
CA LEU A 30 4.55 6.34 -5.36
C LEU A 30 5.15 5.91 -6.71
N GLY A 31 4.36 5.30 -7.57
CA GLY A 31 4.80 4.77 -8.86
C GLY A 31 4.12 3.46 -9.21
N ASN A 32 4.75 2.67 -10.07
CA ASN A 32 4.22 1.41 -10.56
C ASN A 32 5.31 0.34 -10.63
N LEU A 33 4.98 -0.83 -10.10
CA LEU A 33 5.78 -2.04 -10.26
C LEU A 33 5.33 -2.77 -11.53
N THR A 34 6.27 -3.38 -12.22
CA THR A 34 5.99 -4.18 -13.42
C THR A 34 6.57 -5.57 -13.24
N ASP A 35 5.79 -6.62 -13.44
CA ASP A 35 6.33 -7.99 -13.39
C ASP A 35 6.99 -8.42 -14.70
N GLU A 36 7.57 -9.62 -14.73
CA GLU A 36 8.21 -10.19 -15.94
C GLU A 36 7.26 -10.35 -17.15
N LYS A 37 5.94 -10.38 -16.90
CA LYS A 37 4.90 -10.46 -17.92
C LYS A 37 4.41 -9.08 -18.38
N GLY A 38 5.01 -8.00 -17.88
CA GLY A 38 4.64 -6.63 -18.19
C GLY A 38 3.41 -6.13 -17.45
N ARG A 39 2.86 -6.89 -16.50
CA ARG A 39 1.68 -6.51 -15.73
C ARG A 39 2.06 -5.44 -14.73
N LYS A 40 1.30 -4.34 -14.70
CA LYS A 40 1.58 -3.21 -13.81
C LYS A 40 0.75 -3.28 -12.54
N LEU A 41 1.38 -2.82 -11.46
CA LEU A 41 0.76 -2.65 -10.17
C LEU A 41 1.04 -1.23 -9.70
N HIS A 42 0.00 -0.42 -9.56
CA HIS A 42 0.10 0.93 -9.05
C HIS A 42 0.28 0.90 -7.53
N VAL A 43 1.34 1.53 -7.06
CA VAL A 43 1.69 1.58 -5.64
C VAL A 43 1.33 2.96 -5.10
N THR A 44 0.48 2.97 -4.07
CA THR A 44 0.07 4.18 -3.38
C THR A 44 0.29 4.03 -1.89
N TYR A 45 0.38 5.15 -1.19
CA TYR A 45 0.63 5.18 0.24
C TYR A 45 -0.27 6.22 0.90
N LEU A 46 -0.90 5.81 1.98
CA LEU A 46 -1.80 6.64 2.76
C LEU A 46 -1.24 6.80 4.17
N GLU A 47 -1.08 8.06 4.56
CA GLU A 47 -0.64 8.49 5.87
C GLU A 47 -1.81 9.23 6.52
N THR A 48 -2.20 8.84 7.72
CA THR A 48 -3.38 9.39 8.40
C THR A 48 -3.07 9.64 9.87
N ILE A 49 -3.54 10.74 10.44
CA ILE A 49 -3.49 11.01 11.87
C ILE A 49 -4.91 11.13 12.41
N TRP A 50 -5.26 10.24 13.33
CA TRP A 50 -6.58 10.18 13.97
C TRP A 50 -6.65 11.08 15.20
N GLY A 51 -7.71 11.89 15.28
CA GLY A 51 -8.12 12.62 16.49
C GLY A 51 -7.14 13.70 16.99
N ALA A 52 -7.63 14.89 17.38
CA ALA A 52 -6.77 16.03 17.78
C ALA A 52 -5.96 15.74 19.06
N SER A 53 -6.37 14.72 19.80
CA SER A 53 -5.85 14.33 21.11
C SER A 53 -5.15 12.96 21.14
N SER A 54 -5.36 12.08 20.14
CA SER A 54 -4.75 10.74 20.15
C SER A 54 -3.43 10.64 19.41
N CYS A 55 -3.12 11.57 18.49
CA CYS A 55 -1.87 11.60 17.69
C CYS A 55 -1.50 10.25 17.04
N ARG A 56 -2.48 9.36 16.85
CA ARG A 56 -2.23 8.00 16.40
C ARG A 56 -2.12 8.03 14.88
N GLY A 57 -0.92 7.82 14.38
CA GLY A 57 -0.67 7.61 12.95
C GLY A 57 -1.20 6.25 12.51
N SER A 58 -1.83 6.18 11.34
CA SER A 58 -1.93 4.92 10.60
C SER A 58 -1.36 5.07 9.19
N TYR A 59 -0.63 4.03 8.80
CA TYR A 59 0.12 3.96 7.55
C TYR A 59 -0.38 2.78 6.73
N ARG A 60 -0.68 3.00 5.47
CA ARG A 60 -1.19 1.94 4.58
C ARG A 60 -0.51 1.99 3.23
N LEU A 61 0.01 0.85 2.80
CA LEU A 61 0.43 0.62 1.42
C LEU A 61 -0.76 0.03 0.67
N ILE A 62 -1.29 0.75 -0.32
CA ILE A 62 -2.48 0.32 -1.07
C ILE A 62 -2.10 0.11 -2.53
N LEU A 63 -2.45 -1.06 -3.06
CA LEU A 63 -2.01 -1.54 -4.35
C LEU A 63 -3.21 -1.69 -5.29
N PHE A 64 -3.07 -1.16 -6.50
CA PHE A 64 -4.11 -1.16 -7.53
C PHE A 64 -3.63 -1.82 -8.81
N ASP A 65 -4.52 -2.50 -9.51
CA ASP A 65 -4.23 -3.03 -10.85
C ASP A 65 -4.29 -1.95 -11.95
N GLU A 66 -4.05 -2.35 -13.20
CA GLU A 66 -4.09 -1.47 -14.37
C GLU A 66 -5.46 -0.84 -14.65
N LYS A 67 -6.53 -1.40 -14.08
CA LYS A 67 -7.89 -0.87 -14.15
C LYS A 67 -8.20 0.07 -12.98
N MET A 68 -7.22 0.35 -12.12
CA MET A 68 -7.36 1.16 -10.90
C MET A 68 -8.30 0.51 -9.87
N GLU A 69 -8.44 -0.81 -9.89
CA GLU A 69 -9.14 -1.56 -8.86
C GLU A 69 -8.17 -1.93 -7.73
N GLN A 70 -8.59 -1.74 -6.48
CA GLN A 70 -7.77 -2.14 -5.34
C GLN A 70 -7.64 -3.66 -5.30
N VAL A 71 -6.41 -4.17 -5.35
CA VAL A 71 -6.09 -5.60 -5.31
C VAL A 71 -5.46 -6.03 -4.00
N GLY A 72 -5.13 -5.09 -3.13
CA GLY A 72 -4.60 -5.40 -1.81
C GLY A 72 -4.12 -4.18 -1.04
N GLN A 73 -3.99 -4.34 0.27
CA GLN A 73 -3.32 -3.37 1.12
C GLN A 73 -2.54 -4.04 2.26
N TYR A 74 -1.52 -3.35 2.73
CA TYR A 74 -0.77 -3.68 3.94
C TYR A 74 -0.86 -2.50 4.92
N ASN A 75 -1.17 -2.79 6.18
CA ASN A 75 -1.33 -1.79 7.23
C ASN A 75 -0.11 -1.73 8.13
N SER A 76 0.12 -0.57 8.77
CA SER A 76 1.21 -0.33 9.72
C SER A 76 2.61 -0.50 9.12
N ILE A 77 2.73 -0.41 7.80
CA ILE A 77 4.01 -0.54 7.08
C ILE A 77 4.59 0.83 6.75
N GLU A 78 5.90 0.99 6.92
CA GLU A 78 6.61 2.21 6.54
C GLU A 78 6.57 2.45 5.02
N LYS A 79 6.81 3.70 4.62
CA LYS A 79 6.72 4.13 3.22
C LYS A 79 7.85 3.51 2.41
N PRO A 80 7.56 2.65 1.42
CA PRO A 80 8.61 2.04 0.61
C PRO A 80 9.21 3.03 -0.38
N LYS A 81 10.41 2.69 -0.85
CA LYS A 81 11.08 3.36 -1.98
C LYS A 81 11.21 2.40 -3.15
N PHE A 82 11.05 2.92 -4.36
CA PHE A 82 11.38 2.16 -5.56
C PHE A 82 12.90 2.05 -5.70
N ILE A 83 13.39 0.82 -5.83
CA ILE A 83 14.81 0.53 -6.12
C ILE A 83 14.97 -0.22 -7.45
N GLY A 84 13.87 -0.43 -8.18
CA GLY A 84 13.85 -1.03 -9.51
C GLY A 84 12.43 -1.05 -10.07
N ALA A 85 12.29 -1.44 -11.34
CA ALA A 85 11.00 -1.51 -12.02
C ALA A 85 10.02 -2.51 -11.39
N ASN A 86 10.54 -3.51 -10.68
CA ASN A 86 9.79 -4.56 -10.01
C ASN A 86 10.15 -4.69 -8.53
N LYS A 87 10.85 -3.72 -7.93
CA LYS A 87 11.37 -3.82 -6.57
C LYS A 87 11.05 -2.62 -5.69
N LEU A 88 10.67 -2.92 -4.46
CA LEU A 88 10.52 -1.96 -3.36
C LEU A 88 11.53 -2.24 -2.27
N ALA A 89 12.05 -1.18 -1.66
CA ALA A 89 12.82 -1.20 -0.44
C ALA A 89 11.97 -0.67 0.70
N PHE A 90 11.84 -1.47 1.76
CA PHE A 90 11.11 -1.14 2.97
C PHE A 90 12.11 -0.79 4.07
N PRO A 91 12.17 0.49 4.50
CA PRO A 91 12.81 0.83 5.77
C PRO A 91 11.99 0.27 6.94
N TYR A 92 12.65 -0.01 8.06
CA TYR A 92 11.99 -0.45 9.28
C TYR A 92 12.84 -0.08 10.49
N GLU A 93 12.49 1.00 11.18
CA GLU A 93 13.24 1.50 12.34
C GLU A 93 14.77 1.53 12.10
N ASP A 94 15.54 0.83 12.94
CA ASP A 94 17.00 0.69 12.85
C ASP A 94 17.44 -0.64 12.20
N GLU A 95 16.51 -1.42 11.65
CA GLU A 95 16.76 -2.72 11.03
C GLU A 95 17.30 -2.57 9.59
N PRO A 96 17.99 -3.60 9.06
CA PRO A 96 18.39 -3.64 7.66
C PRO A 96 17.19 -3.47 6.72
N ILE A 97 17.39 -2.67 5.66
CA ILE A 97 16.38 -2.45 4.63
C ILE A 97 15.95 -3.80 4.03
N THR A 98 14.65 -4.05 4.03
CA THR A 98 14.10 -5.24 3.38
C THR A 98 13.75 -4.92 1.93
N GLU A 99 14.32 -5.66 0.99
CA GLU A 99 13.95 -5.59 -0.41
C GLU A 99 12.86 -6.62 -0.75
N TRP A 100 11.82 -6.17 -1.42
CA TRP A 100 10.78 -7.04 -1.95
C TRP A 100 10.66 -6.89 -3.47
N GLU A 101 10.49 -8.02 -4.14
CA GLU A 101 10.35 -8.09 -5.59
C GLU A 101 8.93 -8.54 -5.96
N PHE A 102 8.27 -7.76 -6.82
CA PHE A 102 6.97 -8.10 -7.36
C PHE A 102 7.11 -9.11 -8.50
N LYS A 103 6.73 -10.35 -8.20
CA LYS A 103 6.69 -11.48 -9.16
C LYS A 103 5.29 -11.72 -9.73
N GLY A 104 4.45 -10.68 -9.74
CA GLY A 104 3.10 -10.77 -10.30
C GLY A 104 2.03 -11.34 -9.37
N LYS A 105 2.34 -11.55 -8.09
CA LYS A 105 1.38 -11.87 -7.02
C LYS A 105 1.76 -11.12 -5.76
N LEU A 106 0.74 -10.70 -5.01
CA LEU A 106 0.92 -10.13 -3.68
C LEU A 106 1.04 -11.27 -2.66
N PRO A 107 2.07 -11.26 -1.80
CA PRO A 107 2.16 -12.26 -0.75
C PRO A 107 1.05 -12.03 0.29
N SER A 108 0.47 -13.11 0.82
CA SER A 108 -0.52 -13.00 1.92
C SER A 108 0.08 -12.37 3.18
N CYS A 109 1.40 -12.49 3.33
CA CYS A 109 2.20 -11.90 4.37
C CYS A 109 3.42 -11.24 3.70
N LEU A 110 3.54 -9.91 3.81
CA LEU A 110 4.72 -9.19 3.38
C LEU A 110 5.70 -9.15 4.55
N GLU A 111 6.78 -9.93 4.44
CA GLU A 111 7.86 -9.98 5.42
C GLU A 111 8.73 -8.73 5.30
N VAL A 112 8.85 -7.96 6.39
CA VAL A 112 9.75 -6.81 6.52
C VAL A 112 10.49 -6.94 7.84
N SER A 113 11.81 -7.08 7.78
CA SER A 113 12.69 -7.21 8.96
C SER A 113 12.26 -8.29 9.96
N GLY A 114 11.65 -9.38 9.47
CA GLY A 114 11.17 -10.50 10.28
C GLY A 114 9.74 -10.35 10.82
N ASP A 115 9.10 -9.20 10.57
CA ASP A 115 7.69 -8.99 10.87
C ASP A 115 6.80 -9.25 9.66
N CYS A 116 5.67 -9.91 9.93
CA CYS A 116 4.68 -10.27 8.94
C CYS A 116 3.56 -9.23 8.84
N PHE A 117 3.50 -8.51 7.72
CA PHE A 117 2.40 -7.60 7.40
C PHE A 117 1.34 -8.32 6.57
N GLU A 118 0.19 -8.59 7.17
CA GLU A 118 -0.90 -9.33 6.51
C GLU A 118 -1.56 -8.52 5.39
N LEU A 119 -1.79 -9.19 4.25
CA LEU A 119 -2.57 -8.65 3.15
C LEU A 119 -4.04 -8.52 3.55
N LYS A 120 -4.57 -7.29 3.52
CA LYS A 120 -6.00 -7.00 3.71
C LYS A 120 -6.65 -6.66 2.38
N ASN A 121 -7.96 -6.93 2.28
CA ASN A 121 -8.79 -6.67 1.10
C ASN A 121 -8.18 -7.20 -0.21
N GLY A 122 -7.39 -8.26 -0.10
CA GLY A 122 -6.74 -8.91 -1.22
C GLY A 122 -7.76 -9.68 -2.05
N LYS A 123 -8.27 -9.08 -3.12
CA LYS A 123 -8.67 -9.89 -4.27
C LYS A 123 -7.37 -10.37 -4.87
N SER A 124 -7.19 -11.68 -5.06
CA SER A 124 -6.02 -12.21 -5.77
C SER A 124 -5.79 -11.34 -7.01
N ALA A 125 -4.69 -10.56 -7.02
CA ALA A 125 -4.47 -9.50 -8.01
C ALA A 125 -4.59 -10.03 -9.46
N PHE A 126 -4.47 -11.35 -9.61
CA PHE A 126 -4.85 -12.11 -10.77
C PHE A 126 -5.50 -13.41 -10.27
N GLY A 127 -6.83 -13.46 -10.28
CA GLY A 127 -7.58 -14.71 -10.12
C GLY A 127 -7.16 -15.71 -11.19
N TYR A 128 -7.23 -17.00 -10.85
CA TYR A 128 -7.22 -18.07 -11.83
C TYR A 128 -8.34 -17.87 -12.86
#